data_AF-A0A7G8YVU2-F1
#
_entry.id   AF-A0A7G8YVU2-F1
#
_cell.length_a   1.000
_cell.length_b   1.000
_cell.length_c   1.000
_cell.angle_alpha   90.00
_cell.angle_beta   90.00
_cell.angle_gamma   90.00
#
_symmetry.space_group_name_H-M   'P 1'
#
loop_
_entity.id
_entity.type
_entity.pdbx_description
1 polymer ?
#
loop_
_entity_poly.entity_id
_entity_poly.type
_entity_poly.pdbx_seq_one_letter_code
_entity_poly.pdbx_strand_id
1 'polypeptide(L)'
;MLGAIATGRHELVKPYHEVLFAGIEEGYGIRNGHNLPLSSNLRYAAFGLSIIGDWLAPPLDLEKHALPRDLAWGQLVANWRNPDPEVLLPALLLACDTHVERIALTEREDDSGKFEFGSVFLAVHPTEILAVLRLRDLLGLPNPKEIDHPLMKTPYAAITCLPGAVTERDELLEQFLAVVRQRDPQVLPAGL
;
A
#
# COMPACT_ATOMS: atom_id res chain seq x y z
N MET A 1 0.78 -2.13 -7.36
CA MET A 1 2.16 -1.67 -7.09
C MET A 1 2.40 -1.35 -5.61
N LEU A 2 1.55 -0.56 -4.94
CA LEU A 2 1.68 -0.32 -3.49
C LEU A 2 1.77 -1.61 -2.67
N GLY A 3 0.95 -2.63 -2.98
CA GLY A 3 1.06 -3.95 -2.33
C GLY A 3 2.41 -4.65 -2.52
N ALA A 4 3.06 -4.48 -3.68
CA ALA A 4 4.40 -5.04 -3.91
C ALA A 4 5.44 -4.32 -3.05
N ILE A 5 5.34 -2.99 -2.93
CA ILE A 5 6.19 -2.21 -2.02
C ILE A 5 5.95 -2.66 -0.57
N ALA A 6 4.70 -2.63 -0.12
CA ALA A 6 4.31 -2.98 1.24
C ALA A 6 4.87 -4.36 1.64
N THR A 7 4.73 -5.36 0.77
CA THR A 7 5.22 -6.74 0.99
C THR A 7 6.72 -6.95 0.72
N GLY A 8 7.48 -5.88 0.51
CA GLY A 8 8.94 -5.93 0.31
C GLY A 8 9.40 -6.33 -1.10
N ARG A 9 8.46 -6.60 -2.02
CA ARG A 9 8.68 -6.97 -3.43
C ARG A 9 8.89 -5.75 -4.34
N HIS A 10 9.72 -4.81 -3.89
CA HIS A 10 9.97 -3.53 -4.56
C HIS A 10 10.60 -3.68 -5.96
N GLU A 11 11.29 -4.80 -6.23
CA GLU A 11 11.85 -5.14 -7.54
C GLU A 11 10.79 -5.28 -8.64
N LEU A 12 9.53 -5.56 -8.26
CA LEU A 12 8.41 -5.65 -9.19
C LEU A 12 7.86 -4.28 -9.61
N VAL A 13 8.20 -3.20 -8.90
CA VAL A 13 7.51 -1.91 -9.07
C VAL A 13 7.94 -1.21 -10.35
N LYS A 14 9.24 -1.17 -10.63
CA LYS A 14 9.78 -0.53 -11.84
C LYS A 14 9.19 -1.10 -13.14
N PRO A 15 9.20 -2.42 -13.40
CA PRO A 15 8.63 -2.96 -14.63
C PRO A 15 7.12 -2.71 -14.73
N TYR A 16 6.37 -2.75 -13.63
CA TYR A 16 4.94 -2.44 -13.63
C TYR A 16 4.67 -0.96 -13.91
N HIS A 17 5.49 -0.07 -13.35
CA HIS A 17 5.40 1.37 -13.56
C HIS A 17 5.67 1.72 -15.03
N GLU A 18 6.72 1.16 -15.63
CA GLU A 18 7.06 1.40 -17.04
C GLU A 18 5.94 0.98 -17.98
N VAL A 19 5.37 -0.22 -17.80
CA VAL A 19 4.25 -0.71 -18.62
C VAL A 19 3.02 0.18 -18.48
N LEU A 20 2.68 0.57 -17.25
CA LEU A 20 1.50 1.37 -16.98
C LEU A 20 1.66 2.81 -17.51
N PHE A 21 2.84 3.42 -17.35
CA PHE A 21 3.12 4.76 -17.89
C PHE A 21 3.15 4.76 -19.42
N ALA A 22 3.77 3.75 -20.05
CA ALA A 22 3.70 3.61 -21.51
C ALA A 22 2.25 3.53 -22.00
N GLY A 23 1.41 2.76 -21.31
CA GLY A 23 -0.02 2.70 -21.60
C GLY A 23 -0.73 4.05 -21.47
N ILE A 24 -0.48 4.79 -20.38
CA ILE A 24 -1.07 6.11 -20.14
C ILE A 24 -0.62 7.14 -21.19
N GLU A 25 0.68 7.18 -21.51
CA GLU A 25 1.26 8.09 -22.51
C GLU A 25 0.74 7.81 -23.92
N GLU A 26 0.55 6.54 -24.27
CA GLU A 26 0.00 6.12 -25.57
C GLU A 26 -1.54 6.17 -25.60
N GLY A 27 -2.20 6.62 -24.54
CA GLY A 27 -3.66 6.76 -24.46
C GLY A 27 -4.42 5.42 -24.34
N TYR A 28 -3.73 4.34 -23.98
CA TYR A 28 -4.34 3.06 -23.66
C TYR A 28 -4.93 3.06 -22.24
N GLY A 29 -6.15 2.53 -22.09
CA GLY A 29 -6.82 2.33 -20.79
C GLY A 29 -7.60 3.52 -20.24
N ILE A 30 -7.03 4.73 -20.21
CA ILE A 30 -7.68 5.94 -19.66
C ILE A 30 -7.73 7.03 -20.73
N ARG A 31 -8.89 7.23 -21.35
CA ARG A 31 -9.07 8.25 -22.42
C ARG A 31 -9.42 9.64 -21.88
N ASN A 32 -9.99 9.72 -20.67
CA ASN A 32 -10.29 10.97 -19.96
C ASN A 32 -10.59 10.66 -18.48
N GLY A 33 -9.62 10.87 -17.58
CA GLY A 33 -9.83 10.60 -16.15
C GLY A 33 -10.77 11.58 -15.44
N HIS A 34 -11.12 12.72 -16.06
CA HIS A 34 -12.10 13.66 -15.52
C HIS A 34 -13.56 13.24 -15.75
N ASN A 35 -13.81 12.19 -16.52
CA ASN A 35 -15.17 11.79 -16.92
C ASN A 35 -15.38 10.27 -16.85
N LEU A 36 -14.88 9.65 -15.77
CA LEU A 36 -15.02 8.22 -15.51
C LEU A 36 -16.23 7.89 -14.61
N PRO A 37 -16.72 6.64 -14.65
CA PRO A 37 -17.80 6.19 -13.78
C PRO A 37 -17.48 6.46 -12.30
N LEU A 38 -18.52 6.83 -11.54
CA LEU A 38 -18.44 7.10 -10.11
C LEU A 38 -17.78 5.95 -9.32
N SER A 39 -17.89 4.70 -9.79
CA SER A 39 -17.31 3.50 -9.19
C SER A 39 -15.83 3.24 -9.49
N SER A 40 -15.08 4.21 -10.03
CA SER A 40 -13.68 3.96 -10.38
C SER A 40 -12.75 4.05 -9.17
N ASN A 41 -11.89 3.04 -8.99
CA ASN A 41 -10.76 3.04 -8.04
C ASN A 41 -9.62 4.00 -8.46
N LEU A 42 -9.93 4.96 -9.34
CA LEU A 42 -8.94 5.79 -10.01
C LEU A 42 -8.31 6.82 -9.08
N ARG A 43 -9.04 7.32 -8.08
CA ARG A 43 -8.49 8.23 -7.07
C ARG A 43 -7.37 7.56 -6.29
N TYR A 44 -7.64 6.36 -5.78
CA TYR A 44 -6.64 5.53 -5.10
C TYR A 44 -5.47 5.15 -6.03
N ALA A 45 -5.74 4.82 -7.29
CA ALA A 45 -4.70 4.54 -8.28
C ALA A 45 -3.82 5.78 -8.57
N ALA A 46 -4.42 6.94 -8.81
CA ALA A 46 -3.72 8.20 -9.08
C ALA A 46 -2.87 8.64 -7.89
N PHE A 47 -3.38 8.47 -6.67
CA PHE A 47 -2.61 8.62 -5.44
C PHE A 47 -1.37 7.72 -5.43
N GLY A 48 -1.55 6.40 -5.62
CA GLY A 48 -0.44 5.45 -5.60
C GLY A 48 0.61 5.73 -6.68
N LEU A 49 0.17 6.11 -7.87
CA LEU A 49 1.06 6.48 -8.97
C LEU A 49 1.80 7.79 -8.72
N SER A 50 1.21 8.72 -7.96
CA SER A 50 1.88 9.97 -7.59
C SER A 50 3.09 9.69 -6.68
N ILE A 51 2.94 8.82 -5.67
CA ILE A 51 4.06 8.41 -4.80
C ILE A 51 5.11 7.62 -5.59
N ILE A 52 4.68 6.66 -6.41
CA ILE A 52 5.61 5.79 -7.16
C ILE A 52 6.36 6.57 -8.23
N GLY A 53 5.68 7.46 -8.97
CA GLY A 53 6.30 8.31 -9.97
C GLY A 53 7.32 9.26 -9.34
N ASP A 54 6.99 9.85 -8.19
CA ASP A 54 7.94 10.66 -7.43
C ASP A 54 9.14 9.84 -6.93
N TRP A 55 8.93 8.59 -6.52
CA TRP A 55 10.02 7.69 -6.13
C TRP A 55 10.96 7.34 -7.28
N LEU A 56 10.42 6.97 -8.45
CA LEU A 56 11.20 6.45 -9.57
C LEU A 56 11.79 7.53 -10.49
N ALA A 57 11.17 8.71 -10.54
CA ALA A 57 11.44 9.82 -11.46
C ALA A 57 11.31 9.45 -12.97
N PRO A 58 10.62 10.25 -13.78
CA PRO A 58 10.00 11.53 -13.46
C PRO A 58 8.65 11.41 -12.72
N PRO A 59 8.24 12.44 -11.94
CA PRO A 59 6.92 12.49 -11.32
C PRO A 59 5.77 12.42 -12.34
N LEU A 60 4.63 11.88 -11.91
CA LEU A 60 3.42 11.79 -12.73
C LEU A 60 2.79 13.17 -12.95
N ASP A 61 2.60 13.55 -14.21
CA ASP A 61 1.79 14.71 -14.57
C ASP A 61 0.30 14.35 -14.59
N LEU A 62 -0.35 14.51 -13.43
CA LEU A 62 -1.77 14.20 -13.28
C LEU A 62 -2.66 15.00 -14.24
N GLU A 63 -2.31 16.25 -14.54
CA GLU A 63 -3.11 17.14 -15.37
C GLU A 63 -3.03 16.74 -16.84
N LYS A 64 -1.82 16.48 -17.34
CA LYS A 64 -1.61 15.97 -18.71
C LYS A 64 -2.44 14.71 -18.98
N HIS A 65 -2.58 13.83 -17.99
CA HIS A 65 -3.28 12.55 -18.12
C HIS A 65 -4.73 12.57 -17.63
N ALA A 66 -5.25 13.76 -17.27
CA ALA A 66 -6.60 13.93 -16.74
C ALA A 66 -6.90 13.06 -15.49
N LEU A 67 -5.88 12.71 -14.69
CA LEU A 67 -6.04 11.87 -13.52
C LEU A 67 -6.58 12.69 -12.32
N PRO A 68 -7.47 12.12 -11.50
CA PRO A 68 -8.06 12.84 -10.39
C PRO A 68 -7.03 13.12 -9.29
N ARG A 69 -7.13 14.32 -8.70
CA ARG A 69 -6.50 14.61 -7.41
C ARG A 69 -7.47 14.26 -6.30
N ASP A 70 -6.99 13.61 -5.26
CA ASP A 70 -7.77 13.36 -4.06
C ASP A 70 -7.18 14.12 -2.88
N LEU A 71 -7.95 15.06 -2.34
CA LEU A 71 -7.51 15.88 -1.21
C LEU A 71 -7.27 15.04 0.05
N ALA A 72 -8.00 13.94 0.24
CA ALA A 72 -7.83 13.09 1.41
C ALA A 72 -6.45 12.42 1.43
N TRP A 73 -5.97 11.96 0.27
CA TRP A 73 -4.64 11.40 0.11
C TRP A 73 -3.53 12.46 -0.04
N GLY A 74 -3.90 13.72 -0.33
CA GLY A 74 -2.98 14.78 -0.70
C GLY A 74 -1.90 15.08 0.35
N GLN A 75 -2.23 15.02 1.64
CA GLN A 75 -1.26 15.25 2.70
C GLN A 75 -0.18 14.17 2.74
N LEU A 76 -0.54 12.91 2.49
CA LEU A 76 0.44 11.82 2.44
C LEU A 76 1.35 11.98 1.22
N VAL A 77 0.80 12.30 0.05
CA VAL A 77 1.60 12.57 -1.17
C VAL A 77 2.56 13.75 -0.96
N ALA A 78 2.14 14.80 -0.27
CA ALA A 78 2.99 15.98 -0.05
C ALA A 78 4.13 15.73 0.96
N ASN A 79 3.95 14.82 1.92
CA ASN A 79 4.84 14.68 3.07
C ASN A 79 5.61 13.35 3.12
N TRP A 80 5.34 12.37 2.24
CA TRP A 80 5.94 11.02 2.37
C TRP A 80 7.48 11.00 2.33
N ARG A 81 8.14 12.03 1.77
CA ARG A 81 9.62 12.18 1.78
C ARG A 81 10.15 13.14 2.83
N ASN A 82 9.30 13.73 3.66
CA ASN A 82 9.75 14.67 4.67
C ASN A 82 10.78 13.97 5.58
N PRO A 83 11.99 14.54 5.76
CA PRO A 83 13.02 13.90 6.58
C PRO A 83 12.65 13.88 8.06
N ASP A 84 11.75 14.76 8.51
CA ASP A 84 11.24 14.78 9.87
C ASP A 84 10.03 13.84 10.00
N PRO A 85 10.13 12.73 10.76
CA PRO A 85 9.02 11.82 10.96
C PRO A 85 7.84 12.46 11.71
N GLU A 86 8.09 13.47 12.55
CA GLU A 86 7.02 14.16 13.28
C GLU A 86 6.14 15.02 12.36
N VAL A 87 6.70 15.48 11.23
CA VAL A 87 5.91 16.18 10.19
C VAL A 87 5.09 15.19 9.35
N LEU A 88 5.59 13.97 9.17
CA LEU A 88 4.88 12.91 8.44
C LEU A 88 3.74 12.31 9.27
N LEU A 89 3.90 12.19 10.59
CA LEU A 89 2.95 11.48 11.46
C LEU A 89 1.48 11.95 11.30
N PRO A 90 1.16 13.27 11.29
CA PRO A 90 -0.21 13.72 11.05
C PRO A 90 -0.78 13.27 9.70
N ALA A 91 0.05 13.22 8.65
CA ALA A 91 -0.38 12.76 7.33
C ALA A 91 -0.64 11.24 7.30
N LEU A 92 0.13 10.45 8.06
CA LEU A 92 -0.10 9.01 8.20
C LEU A 92 -1.38 8.70 9.00
N LEU A 93 -1.64 9.46 10.08
CA LEU A 93 -2.89 9.32 10.85
C LEU A 93 -4.10 9.65 10.00
N LEU A 94 -4.07 10.77 9.27
CA LEU A 94 -5.14 11.14 8.33
C LEU A 94 -5.32 10.09 7.22
N ALA A 95 -4.24 9.49 6.73
CA ALA A 95 -4.31 8.41 5.76
C ALA A 95 -4.98 7.15 6.35
N CYS A 96 -4.74 6.86 7.63
CA CYS A 96 -5.42 5.75 8.31
C CYS A 96 -6.92 6.03 8.49
N ASP A 97 -7.30 7.24 8.87
CA ASP A 97 -8.71 7.65 8.94
C ASP A 97 -9.38 7.54 7.56
N THR A 98 -8.71 8.07 6.53
CA THR A 98 -9.16 8.02 5.13
C THR A 98 -9.35 6.58 4.66
N HIS A 99 -8.42 5.69 4.99
CA HIS A 99 -8.55 4.26 4.68
C HIS A 99 -9.84 3.69 5.28
N VAL A 100 -10.05 3.87 6.59
CA VAL A 100 -11.21 3.32 7.29
C VAL A 100 -12.52 3.89 6.76
N GLU A 101 -12.57 5.21 6.48
CA GLU A 101 -13.75 5.88 5.92
C GLU A 101 -14.14 5.36 4.53
N ARG A 102 -13.19 4.81 3.78
CA ARG A 102 -13.37 4.44 2.37
C ARG A 102 -13.46 2.94 2.13
N ILE A 103 -13.65 2.16 3.19
CA ILE A 103 -14.02 0.75 3.14
C ILE A 103 -15.52 0.62 2.85
N ALA A 104 -15.88 -0.11 1.79
CA ALA A 104 -17.24 -0.61 1.64
C ALA A 104 -17.40 -1.89 2.49
N LEU A 105 -18.40 -1.94 3.37
CA LEU A 105 -18.65 -3.12 4.22
C LEU A 105 -19.61 -4.12 3.55
N THR A 106 -20.28 -3.71 2.49
CA THR A 106 -21.23 -4.52 1.71
C THR A 106 -21.10 -4.27 0.21
N GLU A 107 -21.47 -5.27 -0.60
CA GLU A 107 -21.52 -5.16 -2.07
C GLU A 107 -22.44 -4.00 -2.52
N ARG A 108 -23.56 -3.80 -1.81
CA ARG A 108 -24.48 -2.69 -2.06
C ARG A 108 -23.86 -1.31 -1.81
N GLU A 109 -22.97 -1.20 -0.83
CA GLU A 109 -22.23 0.03 -0.55
C GLU A 109 -21.16 0.27 -1.62
N ASP A 110 -20.47 -0.77 -2.05
CA ASP A 110 -19.47 -0.71 -3.14
C ASP A 110 -20.11 -0.23 -4.45
N ASP A 111 -21.29 -0.76 -4.80
CA ASP A 111 -22.09 -0.35 -5.97
C ASP A 111 -22.43 1.15 -6.00
N SER A 112 -22.37 1.85 -4.87
CA SER A 112 -22.61 3.31 -4.81
C SER A 112 -21.47 4.15 -5.42
N GLY A 113 -20.30 3.55 -5.62
CA GLY A 113 -19.10 4.22 -6.14
C GLY A 113 -18.47 5.25 -5.20
N LYS A 114 -18.80 5.22 -3.90
CA LYS A 114 -18.23 6.16 -2.92
C LYS A 114 -16.99 5.64 -2.21
N PHE A 115 -16.67 4.37 -2.38
CA PHE A 115 -15.61 3.65 -1.69
C PHE A 115 -14.44 3.33 -2.61
N GLU A 116 -13.29 3.01 -2.05
CA GLU A 116 -12.03 2.85 -2.81
C GLU A 116 -11.50 1.41 -2.84
N PHE A 117 -12.07 0.54 -2.01
CA PHE A 117 -11.59 -0.82 -1.81
C PHE A 117 -12.66 -1.83 -2.17
N GLY A 118 -12.55 -2.42 -3.37
CA GLY A 118 -13.47 -3.44 -3.86
C GLY A 118 -13.20 -4.86 -3.31
N SER A 119 -12.45 -5.01 -2.21
CA SER A 119 -12.23 -6.33 -1.60
C SER A 119 -12.03 -6.27 -0.08
N VAL A 120 -12.48 -7.32 0.60
CA VAL A 120 -12.34 -7.49 2.05
C VAL A 120 -10.87 -7.44 2.49
N PHE A 121 -9.95 -7.97 1.67
CA PHE A 121 -8.53 -7.89 1.98
C PHE A 121 -8.00 -6.45 1.97
N LEU A 122 -8.32 -5.68 0.93
CA LEU A 122 -7.93 -4.28 0.84
C LEU A 122 -8.59 -3.42 1.93
N ALA A 123 -9.72 -3.85 2.47
CA ALA A 123 -10.38 -3.18 3.58
C ALA A 123 -9.69 -3.35 4.94
N VAL A 124 -8.93 -4.44 5.14
CA VAL A 124 -8.25 -4.71 6.42
C VAL A 124 -6.75 -4.50 6.36
N HIS A 125 -6.17 -4.49 5.15
CA HIS A 125 -4.75 -4.35 4.92
C HIS A 125 -4.40 -2.90 4.53
N PRO A 126 -3.74 -2.10 5.40
CA PRO A 126 -3.43 -0.68 5.19
C PRO A 126 -2.28 -0.47 4.19
N THR A 127 -2.49 -0.98 2.97
CA THR A 127 -1.46 -1.22 1.95
C THR A 127 -0.65 0.04 1.64
N GLU A 128 -1.33 1.17 1.53
CA GLU A 128 -0.74 2.46 1.19
C GLU A 128 0.12 3.04 2.31
N ILE A 129 -0.30 2.88 3.56
CA ILE A 129 0.47 3.33 4.74
C ILE A 129 1.75 2.49 4.83
N LEU A 130 1.62 1.16 4.73
CA LEU A 130 2.75 0.24 4.78
C LEU A 130 3.72 0.43 3.61
N ALA A 131 3.20 0.74 2.43
CA ALA A 131 4.03 1.06 1.26
C ALA A 131 4.86 2.33 1.49
N VAL A 132 4.28 3.39 2.05
CA VAL A 132 5.03 4.63 2.37
C VAL A 132 6.13 4.36 3.38
N LEU A 133 5.82 3.66 4.48
CA LEU A 133 6.82 3.33 5.50
C LEU A 133 7.97 2.53 4.90
N ARG A 134 7.67 1.54 4.05
CA ARG A 134 8.70 0.74 3.38
C ARG A 134 9.53 1.54 2.38
N LEU A 135 8.92 2.44 1.60
CA LEU A 135 9.67 3.33 0.70
C LEU A 135 10.64 4.21 1.48
N ARG A 136 10.21 4.72 2.63
CA ARG A 136 11.07 5.51 3.51
C ARG A 136 12.25 4.70 4.02
N ASP A 137 12.02 3.47 4.47
CA ASP A 137 13.11 2.56 4.87
C ASP A 137 14.10 2.31 3.71
N LEU A 138 13.59 2.05 2.50
CA LEU A 138 14.42 1.84 1.30
C LEU A 138 15.27 3.07 0.95
N LEU A 139 14.80 4.26 1.27
CA LEU A 139 15.48 5.53 1.03
C LEU A 139 16.33 6.00 2.22
N GLY A 140 16.37 5.24 3.32
CA GLY A 140 17.07 5.64 4.55
C GLY A 140 16.41 6.81 5.29
N LEU A 141 15.13 7.08 5.05
CA LEU A 141 14.34 8.10 5.75
C LEU A 141 13.77 7.52 7.05
N PRO A 142 13.83 8.25 8.17
CA PRO A 142 13.31 7.77 9.45
C PRO A 142 11.78 7.68 9.43
N ASN A 143 11.19 6.64 10.00
CA ASN A 143 9.75 6.57 10.21
C ASN A 143 9.35 7.04 11.61
N PRO A 144 8.09 7.50 11.83
CA PRO A 144 7.59 7.73 13.18
C PRO A 144 7.76 6.49 14.04
N LYS A 145 8.10 6.69 15.32
CA LYS A 145 8.32 5.56 16.26
C LYS A 145 7.05 4.75 16.49
N GLU A 146 5.91 5.42 16.46
CA GLU A 146 4.61 4.83 16.66
C GLU A 146 3.57 5.56 15.81
N ILE A 147 2.61 4.81 15.28
CA ILE A 147 1.42 5.33 14.63
C ILE A 147 0.24 4.79 15.43
N ASP A 148 -0.18 5.56 16.44
CA ASP A 148 -1.23 5.13 17.37
C ASP A 148 -2.61 5.23 16.72
N HIS A 149 -2.93 4.26 15.86
CA HIS A 149 -4.21 4.16 15.16
C HIS A 149 -4.69 2.70 15.16
N PRO A 150 -5.99 2.41 15.41
CA PRO A 150 -6.51 1.04 15.47
C PRO A 150 -6.19 0.19 14.24
N LEU A 151 -6.26 0.77 13.04
CA LEU A 151 -5.89 0.11 11.77
C LEU A 151 -4.45 -0.45 11.79
N MET A 152 -3.52 0.29 12.41
CA MET A 152 -2.10 -0.09 12.50
C MET A 152 -1.82 -1.11 13.60
N LYS A 153 -2.82 -1.43 14.45
CA LYS A 153 -2.74 -2.46 15.49
C LYS A 153 -3.32 -3.81 15.04
N THR A 154 -3.76 -3.91 13.78
CA THR A 154 -4.30 -5.15 13.21
C THR A 154 -3.16 -6.12 12.84
N PRO A 155 -3.40 -7.45 12.83
CA PRO A 155 -2.42 -8.41 12.33
C PRO A 155 -2.02 -8.15 10.87
N TYR A 156 -2.93 -7.58 10.07
CA TYR A 156 -2.66 -7.25 8.67
C TYR A 156 -1.68 -6.07 8.52
N ALA A 157 -1.67 -5.12 9.46
CA ALA A 157 -0.63 -4.09 9.49
C ALA A 157 0.77 -4.65 9.79
N ALA A 158 0.85 -5.83 10.43
CA ALA A 158 2.11 -6.51 10.74
C ALA A 158 2.65 -7.37 9.59
N ILE A 159 1.89 -7.61 8.51
CA ILE A 159 2.31 -8.44 7.36
C ILE A 159 3.54 -7.87 6.63
N THR A 160 3.86 -6.59 6.87
CA THR A 160 4.98 -5.89 6.25
C THR A 160 6.10 -5.56 7.22
N CYS A 161 6.11 -6.18 8.40
CA CYS A 161 7.23 -6.13 9.33
C CYS A 161 8.54 -6.54 8.63
N LEU A 162 9.68 -5.96 9.06
CA LEU A 162 10.99 -6.45 8.64
C LEU A 162 11.12 -7.95 8.97
N PRO A 163 11.94 -8.74 8.25
CA PRO A 163 12.27 -10.10 8.67
C PRO A 163 12.71 -10.11 10.14
N GLY A 164 11.97 -10.84 10.99
CA GLY A 164 12.20 -10.89 12.44
C GLY A 164 11.44 -9.88 13.30
N ALA A 165 10.68 -8.95 12.72
CA ALA A 165 9.83 -8.01 13.48
C ALA A 165 8.46 -8.59 13.87
N VAL A 166 8.02 -9.68 13.23
CA VAL A 166 6.98 -10.55 13.80
C VAL A 166 7.68 -11.47 14.80
N THR A 167 7.42 -11.24 16.09
CA THR A 167 8.05 -11.99 17.19
C THR A 167 7.07 -12.93 17.87
N GLU A 168 5.80 -12.80 17.53
CA GLU A 168 4.70 -13.62 17.99
C GLU A 168 4.90 -15.05 17.51
N ARG A 169 4.84 -15.99 18.45
CA ARG A 169 4.86 -17.41 18.11
C ARG A 169 3.53 -17.81 17.49
N ASP A 170 3.60 -18.37 16.29
CA ASP A 170 2.46 -19.02 15.65
C ASP A 170 2.40 -20.49 16.10
N GLU A 171 1.51 -20.78 17.05
CA GLU A 171 1.37 -22.12 17.62
C GLU A 171 0.98 -23.18 16.59
N LEU A 172 0.20 -22.81 15.56
CA LEU A 172 -0.22 -23.74 14.52
C LEU A 172 0.95 -24.06 13.58
N LEU A 173 1.71 -23.04 13.18
CA LEU A 173 2.93 -23.21 12.42
C LEU A 173 3.95 -24.06 13.17
N GLU A 174 4.17 -23.82 14.46
CA GLU A 174 5.08 -24.62 15.29
C GLU A 174 4.65 -26.09 15.39
N GLN A 175 3.36 -26.36 15.58
CA GLN A 175 2.82 -27.72 15.57
C GLN A 175 3.02 -28.40 14.21
N PHE A 176 2.78 -27.67 13.12
CA PHE A 176 3.01 -28.17 11.77
C PHE A 176 4.49 -28.50 11.53
N LEU A 177 5.39 -27.58 11.89
CA LEU A 177 6.84 -27.78 11.78
C LEU A 177 7.31 -28.95 12.65
N ALA A 178 6.74 -29.16 13.84
CA ALA A 178 7.05 -30.33 14.67
C ALA A 178 6.69 -31.66 13.98
N VAL A 179 5.54 -31.72 13.29
CA VAL A 179 5.13 -32.89 12.51
C VAL A 179 6.07 -33.11 11.31
N VAL A 180 6.43 -32.04 10.60
CA VAL A 180 7.37 -32.11 9.47
C VAL A 180 8.74 -32.61 9.94
N ARG A 181 9.29 -32.08 11.04
CA ARG A 181 10.56 -32.54 11.65
C ARG A 181 10.55 -34.04 11.99
N GLN A 182 9.39 -34.59 12.39
CA GLN A 182 9.26 -36.01 12.71
C GLN A 182 9.13 -36.90 11.47
N ARG A 183 8.47 -36.41 10.41
CA ARG A 183 8.10 -37.24 9.25
C ARG A 183 9.06 -37.10 8.07
N ASP A 184 9.51 -35.89 7.78
CA ASP A 184 10.40 -35.61 6.65
C ASP A 184 11.28 -34.39 6.96
N PRO A 185 12.33 -34.55 7.78
CA PRO A 185 13.18 -33.43 8.19
C PRO A 185 13.97 -32.81 7.03
N GLN A 186 14.09 -33.49 5.88
CA GLN A 186 14.88 -33.01 4.75
C GLN A 186 14.21 -31.90 3.94
N VAL A 187 12.89 -31.72 4.11
CA VAL A 187 12.15 -30.64 3.43
C VAL A 187 12.25 -29.29 4.14
N LEU A 188 12.84 -29.23 5.34
CA LEU A 188 13.02 -27.98 6.08
C LEU A 188 14.26 -27.24 5.58
N PRO A 189 14.16 -25.95 5.24
CA PRO A 189 15.31 -25.12 4.89
C PRO A 189 16.32 -25.05 6.05
N ALA A 190 17.61 -24.90 5.72
CA ALA A 190 18.63 -24.70 6.74
C ALA A 190 18.35 -23.42 7.55
N GLY A 191 18.25 -23.54 8.88
CA GLY A 191 18.01 -22.43 9.80
C GLY A 191 16.59 -22.32 10.35
N LEU A 192 15.71 -23.29 10.07
CA LEU A 192 14.37 -23.46 10.66
C LEU A 192 14.29 -24.71 11.55
#